data_AF-A0A2E7TYS8-F1
#
_entry.id   AF-A0A2E7TYS8-F1
#
_cell.length_a   1.000
_cell.length_b   1.000
_cell.length_c   1.000
_cell.angle_alpha   90.00
_cell.angle_beta   90.00
_cell.angle_gamma   90.00
#
_symmetry.space_group_name_H-M   'P 1'
#
loop_
_entity.id
_entity.type
_entity.pdbx_description
1 polymer ?
#
loop_
_entity_poly.entity_id
_entity_poly.type
_entity_poly.pdbx_seq_one_letter_code
_entity_poly.pdbx_strand_id
1 'polypeptide(L)'
;MAVVDRNGGAVIRAYMAEATYRQAGYDTLGTWAFGQMHVTVRPENKLGYYDRLINLDSEIVFSQRILSGGQGVLALRYPAIVVTSIQSSTSDYLEGRDFEVVAGDVVWLAGRAPAAGVQLAAHYTCHPAWIVTSYPHVIRASVNDRKPKKPVVSPAGNPQNLPIRARVQLEFEREG
;
A
#
# COMPACT_ATOMS: atom_id res chain seq x y z
N MET A 1 9.97 -0.81 10.19
CA MET A 1 8.99 -1.23 11.22
C MET A 1 7.81 -0.27 11.35
N ALA A 2 8.03 1.05 11.33
CA ALA A 2 6.96 2.06 11.47
C ALA A 2 5.70 1.82 10.61
N VAL A 3 5.87 1.37 9.36
CA VAL A 3 4.75 1.07 8.44
C VAL A 3 3.91 -0.11 8.91
N VAL A 4 4.53 -1.15 9.50
CA VAL A 4 3.82 -2.34 9.99
C VAL A 4 3.01 -1.99 11.25
N ASP A 5 3.65 -1.29 12.18
CA ASP A 5 3.04 -0.92 13.47
C ASP A 5 1.85 0.03 13.27
N ARG A 6 1.97 1.01 12.37
CA ARG A 6 0.89 1.95 12.05
C ARG A 6 -0.34 1.29 11.41
N ASN A 7 -0.16 0.19 10.69
CA ASN A 7 -1.25 -0.48 9.98
C ASN A 7 -1.77 -1.74 10.71
N GLY A 8 -1.17 -2.14 11.83
CA GLY A 8 -1.57 -3.35 12.57
C GLY A 8 -1.50 -4.64 11.73
N GLY A 9 -0.60 -4.68 10.75
CA GLY A 9 -0.54 -5.73 9.73
C GLY A 9 0.46 -6.86 10.04
N ALA A 10 0.35 -7.96 9.31
CA ALA A 10 1.33 -9.05 9.32
C ALA A 10 2.28 -8.93 8.12
N VAL A 11 3.57 -9.23 8.34
CA VAL A 11 4.56 -9.29 7.25
C VAL A 11 4.50 -10.66 6.59
N ILE A 12 4.16 -10.68 5.31
CA ILE A 12 4.13 -11.90 4.49
C ILE A 12 5.14 -11.81 3.34
N ARG A 13 5.62 -12.97 2.88
CA ARG A 13 6.42 -13.04 1.65
C ARG A 13 5.51 -13.30 0.46
N ALA A 14 5.63 -12.45 -0.55
CA ALA A 14 4.84 -12.52 -1.77
C ALA A 14 5.75 -12.34 -2.99
N TYR A 15 5.34 -12.93 -4.11
CA TYR A 15 5.94 -12.68 -5.43
C TYR A 15 4.96 -11.80 -6.22
N MET A 16 5.40 -10.60 -6.59
CA MET A 16 4.60 -9.67 -7.40
C MET A 16 5.13 -9.65 -8.83
N ALA A 17 4.26 -9.93 -9.80
CA ALA A 17 4.64 -10.02 -11.22
C ALA A 17 3.51 -9.53 -12.13
N GLU A 18 3.85 -9.34 -13.41
CA GLU A 18 2.93 -8.93 -14.48
C GLU A 18 2.23 -7.60 -14.17
N ALA A 19 2.97 -6.50 -14.21
CA ALA A 19 2.39 -5.16 -14.24
C ALA A 19 1.63 -4.99 -15.55
N THR A 20 0.30 -4.89 -15.46
CA THR A 20 -0.56 -4.79 -16.65
C THR A 20 -0.87 -3.34 -16.95
N TYR A 21 -0.64 -2.93 -18.20
CA TYR A 21 -0.92 -1.60 -18.69
C TYR A 21 -2.40 -1.43 -19.02
N ARG A 22 -3.03 -0.40 -18.44
CA ARG A 22 -4.26 0.16 -18.97
C ARG A 22 -4.04 1.65 -19.24
N GLN A 23 -3.85 2.01 -20.51
CA GLN A 23 -3.79 3.40 -20.93
C GLN A 23 -5.16 4.05 -20.69
N ALA A 24 -5.31 4.84 -19.63
CA ALA A 24 -6.39 5.81 -19.55
C ALA A 24 -5.99 7.01 -20.42
N GLY A 25 -6.84 7.40 -21.37
CA GLY A 25 -6.51 8.38 -22.42
C GLY A 25 -6.17 9.81 -21.99
N TYR A 26 -6.11 10.08 -20.68
CA TYR A 26 -5.88 11.42 -20.13
C TYR A 26 -4.69 11.55 -19.17
N ASP A 27 -3.97 10.46 -18.86
CA ASP A 27 -2.79 10.50 -17.97
C ASP A 27 -1.52 10.07 -18.71
N THR A 28 -0.89 11.03 -19.40
CA THR A 28 0.49 10.87 -19.90
C THR A 28 1.49 11.41 -18.88
N LEU A 29 1.72 10.64 -17.81
CA LEU A 29 2.90 10.77 -16.96
C LEU A 29 3.82 9.56 -17.19
N GLY A 30 4.58 9.60 -18.29
CA GLY A 30 5.71 8.70 -18.56
C GLY A 30 5.36 7.26 -18.99
N THR A 31 6.41 6.53 -19.38
CA THR A 31 6.36 5.15 -19.95
C THR A 31 6.16 4.05 -18.89
N TRP A 32 5.85 4.40 -17.64
CA TRP A 32 5.62 3.44 -16.56
C TRP A 32 4.12 3.22 -16.40
N ALA A 33 3.66 2.08 -16.89
CA ALA A 33 2.30 1.60 -16.74
C ALA A 33 2.03 1.22 -15.28
N PHE A 34 1.39 2.10 -14.51
CA PHE A 34 0.91 1.79 -13.17
C PHE A 34 -0.51 1.24 -13.23
N GLY A 35 -0.84 0.36 -12.27
CA GLY A 35 -2.23 0.16 -11.91
C GLY A 35 -2.60 -1.22 -11.44
N GLN A 36 -2.21 -2.28 -12.14
CA GLN A 36 -2.60 -3.65 -11.76
C GLN A 36 -1.44 -4.63 -11.83
N MET A 37 -1.38 -5.52 -10.84
CA MET A 37 -0.37 -6.57 -10.75
C MET A 37 -0.99 -7.90 -10.30
N HIS A 38 -0.27 -8.98 -10.52
CA HIS A 38 -0.55 -10.24 -9.86
C HIS A 38 0.35 -10.44 -8.65
N VAL A 39 -0.25 -10.80 -7.52
CA VAL A 39 0.47 -11.20 -6.32
C VAL A 39 0.29 -12.69 -6.09
N THR A 40 1.38 -13.40 -5.88
CA THR A 40 1.38 -14.81 -5.49
C THR A 40 1.90 -14.94 -4.07
N VAL A 41 1.10 -15.53 -3.19
CA VAL A 41 1.45 -15.75 -1.78
C VAL A 41 1.44 -17.23 -1.44
N ARG A 42 2.13 -17.59 -0.36
CA ARG A 42 2.08 -18.95 0.16
C ARG A 42 0.65 -19.31 0.64
N PRO A 43 0.26 -20.59 0.61
CA PRO A 43 -1.09 -21.02 0.93
C PRO A 43 -1.56 -20.66 2.36
N GLU A 44 -0.62 -20.48 3.30
CA GLU A 44 -0.92 -20.11 4.68
C GLU A 44 -1.42 -18.67 4.80
N ASN A 45 -1.03 -17.80 3.87
CA ASN A 45 -1.37 -16.38 3.85
C ASN A 45 -2.57 -16.16 2.93
N LYS A 46 -3.77 -16.50 3.41
CA LYS A 46 -5.01 -16.32 2.63
C LYS A 46 -5.29 -14.82 2.45
N LEU A 47 -5.38 -14.38 1.20
CA LEU A 47 -5.82 -13.03 0.85
C LEU A 47 -7.33 -13.02 0.63
N GLY A 48 -8.03 -12.09 1.27
CA GLY A 48 -9.46 -11.83 1.14
C GLY A 48 -9.76 -10.54 0.37
N TYR A 49 -10.99 -10.43 -0.17
CA TYR A 49 -11.49 -9.28 -0.96
C TYR A 49 -11.24 -7.95 -0.23
N TYR A 50 -10.59 -6.99 -0.89
CA TYR A 50 -10.14 -5.70 -0.35
C TYR A 50 -9.04 -5.74 0.70
N ASP A 51 -8.34 -6.86 0.87
CA ASP A 51 -7.11 -6.86 1.65
C ASP A 51 -6.12 -5.84 1.08
N ARG A 52 -5.52 -5.06 1.98
CA ARG A 52 -4.52 -4.06 1.68
C ARG A 52 -3.13 -4.66 1.86
N LEU A 53 -2.32 -4.57 0.82
CA LEU A 53 -0.94 -5.04 0.79
C LEU A 53 -0.02 -3.85 0.61
N ILE A 54 0.99 -3.72 1.47
CA ILE A 54 2.02 -2.69 1.36
C ILE A 54 3.31 -3.36 0.93
N ASN A 55 3.86 -2.96 -0.22
CA ASN A 55 5.10 -3.55 -0.72
C ASN A 55 6.30 -2.86 -0.06
N LEU A 56 6.90 -3.54 0.92
CA LEU A 56 8.02 -3.02 1.71
C LEU A 56 9.36 -3.04 0.93
N ASP A 57 9.46 -3.81 -0.16
CA ASP A 57 10.68 -3.92 -0.96
C ASP A 57 10.73 -2.87 -2.09
N SER A 58 9.68 -2.07 -2.25
CA SER A 58 9.59 -1.05 -3.28
C SER A 58 9.27 0.31 -2.68
N GLU A 59 9.77 1.33 -3.34
CA GLU A 59 9.57 2.73 -2.97
C GLU A 59 9.03 3.48 -4.18
N ILE A 60 8.04 4.34 -3.95
CA ILE A 60 7.48 5.23 -4.96
C ILE A 60 7.49 6.66 -4.43
N VAL A 61 7.61 7.62 -5.34
CA VAL A 61 7.41 9.03 -5.01
C VAL A 61 5.92 9.33 -5.11
N PHE A 62 5.38 9.97 -4.07
CA PHE A 62 3.99 10.39 -4.01
C PHE A 62 3.90 11.88 -3.70
N SER A 63 2.97 12.54 -4.38
CA SER A 63 2.66 13.95 -4.19
C SER A 63 1.23 14.08 -3.71
N GLN A 64 1.01 14.82 -2.64
CA GLN A 64 -0.33 15.09 -2.14
C GLN A 64 -0.52 16.54 -1.72
N ARG A 65 -1.75 17.00 -1.85
CA ARG A 65 -2.19 18.30 -1.33
C ARG A 65 -2.99 18.08 -0.05
N ILE A 66 -2.62 18.78 1.02
CA ILE A 66 -3.24 18.65 2.34
C ILE A 66 -3.55 20.04 2.88
N LEU A 67 -4.66 20.16 3.61
CA LEU A 67 -4.93 21.36 4.40
C LEU A 67 -4.34 21.21 5.79
N SER A 68 -3.51 22.16 6.22
CA SER A 68 -3.00 22.18 7.58
C SER A 68 -4.16 22.35 8.56
N GLY A 69 -4.22 21.50 9.59
CA GLY A 69 -5.14 21.66 10.72
C GLY A 69 -4.63 22.63 11.79
N GLY A 70 -3.45 23.24 11.60
CA GLY A 70 -2.75 23.99 12.66
C GLY A 70 -2.25 23.11 13.80
N GLN A 71 -2.27 21.78 13.60
CA GLN A 71 -1.82 20.79 14.57
C GLN A 71 -0.30 20.59 14.48
N GLY A 72 0.31 20.12 15.56
CA GLY A 72 1.72 19.76 15.59
C GLY A 72 2.07 18.52 14.75
N VAL A 73 1.06 17.74 14.32
CA VAL A 73 1.27 16.55 13.49
C VAL A 73 0.44 16.68 12.21
N LEU A 74 1.10 16.47 11.08
CA LEU A 74 0.50 16.38 9.76
C LEU A 74 0.51 14.90 9.33
N ALA A 75 -0.67 14.28 9.37
CA ALA A 75 -0.85 12.90 8.93
C ALA A 75 -0.80 12.83 7.40
N LEU A 76 0.14 12.04 6.88
CA LEU A 76 0.23 11.78 5.44
C LEU A 76 -0.66 10.59 5.08
N ARG A 77 -1.15 10.53 3.83
CA ARG A 77 -1.98 9.40 3.34
C ARG A 77 -1.24 8.07 3.45
N TYR A 78 0.02 8.06 3.04
CA TYR A 78 0.93 6.93 3.17
C TYR A 78 2.05 7.29 4.14
N PRO A 79 2.53 6.35 4.98
CA PRO A 79 3.66 6.61 5.84
C PRO A 79 4.89 6.99 5.02
N ALA A 80 5.45 8.16 5.25
CA ALA A 80 6.66 8.60 4.57
C ALA A 80 7.88 7.82 5.06
N ILE A 81 8.76 7.50 4.11
CA ILE A 81 10.13 7.03 4.38
C ILE A 81 11.05 8.24 4.42
N VAL A 82 10.95 9.10 3.42
CA VAL A 82 11.69 10.36 3.29
C VAL A 82 10.75 11.42 2.75
N VAL A 83 10.79 12.63 3.30
CA VAL A 83 10.04 13.77 2.78
C VAL A 83 10.98 14.64 1.95
N THR A 84 10.73 14.72 0.64
CA THR A 84 11.56 15.48 -0.29
C THR A 84 11.27 16.98 -0.17
N SER A 85 10.01 17.36 -0.11
CA SER A 85 9.62 18.76 0.10
C SER A 85 8.22 18.90 0.67
N ILE A 86 8.03 19.93 1.49
CA ILE A 86 6.71 20.42 1.88
C ILE A 86 6.69 21.91 1.59
N GLN A 87 5.71 22.35 0.82
CA GLN A 87 5.60 23.74 0.38
C GLN A 87 4.18 24.23 0.54
N SER A 88 4.03 25.50 0.90
CA SER A 88 2.79 26.25 0.77
C SER A 88 2.92 27.25 -0.39
N SER A 89 1.90 28.05 -0.66
CA SER A 89 2.00 29.13 -1.64
C SER A 89 3.04 30.20 -1.27
N THR A 90 3.43 30.30 -0.01
CA THR A 90 4.27 31.40 0.51
C THR A 90 5.56 30.95 1.19
N SER A 91 5.72 29.65 1.46
CA SER A 91 6.78 29.15 2.33
C SER A 91 7.17 27.72 2.01
N ASP A 92 8.48 27.48 2.02
CA ASP A 92 9.09 26.16 1.94
C ASP A 92 9.50 25.69 3.33
N TYR A 93 9.12 24.46 3.67
CA TYR A 93 9.43 23.83 4.94
C TYR A 93 10.51 22.78 4.73
N LEU A 94 11.52 22.80 5.61
CA LEU A 94 12.67 21.90 5.54
C LEU A 94 12.69 20.94 6.73
N GLU A 95 13.01 19.68 6.46
CA GLU A 95 13.22 18.66 7.49
C GLU A 95 14.42 19.03 8.37
N GLY A 96 14.30 18.79 9.68
CA GLY A 96 15.28 19.17 10.71
C GLY A 96 15.28 20.64 11.11
N ARG A 97 14.61 21.52 10.36
CA ARG A 97 14.46 22.95 10.68
C ARG A 97 13.03 23.32 11.07
N ASP A 98 12.06 22.85 10.29
CA ASP A 98 10.65 23.19 10.45
C ASP A 98 9.83 21.98 10.92
N PHE A 99 10.20 20.77 10.50
CA PHE A 99 9.55 19.52 10.90
C PHE A 99 10.53 18.35 10.96
N GLU A 100 10.08 17.24 11.53
CA GLU A 100 10.76 15.94 11.52
C GLU A 100 9.78 14.84 11.09
N VAL A 101 10.28 13.75 10.50
CA VAL A 101 9.46 12.58 10.17
C VAL A 101 9.53 11.57 11.31
N VAL A 102 8.39 11.33 11.97
CA VAL A 102 8.29 10.38 13.09
C VAL A 102 7.22 9.34 12.77
N ALA A 103 7.61 8.07 12.76
CA ALA A 103 6.74 6.94 12.42
C ALA A 103 6.01 7.09 11.05
N GLY A 104 6.61 7.83 10.12
CA GLY A 104 6.07 8.10 8.80
C GLY A 104 5.04 9.23 8.72
N ASP A 105 4.83 9.97 9.81
CA ASP A 105 4.07 11.22 9.82
C ASP A 105 5.00 12.42 10.00
N VAL A 106 4.54 13.58 9.56
CA VAL A 106 5.29 14.84 9.68
C VAL A 106 4.94 15.49 11.01
N VAL A 107 5.94 15.66 11.87
CA VAL A 107 5.80 16.33 13.16
C VAL A 107 6.46 17.70 13.08
N TRP A 108 5.65 18.75 13.18
CA TRP A 108 6.12 20.13 13.18
C TRP A 108 6.86 20.44 14.48
N LEU A 109 7.99 21.14 14.35
CA LEU A 109 8.71 21.67 15.50
C LEU A 109 7.91 22.82 16.14
N ALA A 110 8.18 23.11 17.42
CA ALA A 110 7.43 24.09 18.19
C ALA A 110 7.39 25.47 17.48
N GLY A 111 6.18 25.99 17.24
CA GLY A 111 5.95 27.26 16.57
C GLY A 111 6.22 27.27 15.05
N ARG A 112 6.53 26.10 14.45
CA ARG A 112 6.77 25.96 13.00
C ARG A 112 5.59 25.38 12.23
N ALA A 113 4.56 24.92 12.94
CA ALA A 113 3.34 24.43 12.31
C ALA A 113 2.67 25.53 11.46
N PRO A 114 2.32 25.25 10.19
CA PRO A 114 1.56 26.17 9.36
C PRO A 114 0.20 26.45 9.99
N ALA A 115 -0.28 27.70 9.86
CA ALA A 115 -1.60 28.07 10.35
C ALA A 115 -2.70 27.15 9.77
N ALA A 116 -3.77 26.98 10.54
CA ALA A 116 -4.90 26.19 10.09
C ALA A 116 -5.49 26.76 8.78
N GLY A 117 -5.83 25.89 7.84
CA GLY A 117 -6.37 26.26 6.53
C GLY A 117 -5.31 26.54 5.45
N VAL A 118 -4.02 26.59 5.80
CA VAL A 118 -2.95 26.70 4.79
C VAL A 118 -2.88 25.43 3.97
N GLN A 119 -2.91 25.57 2.64
CA GLN A 119 -2.75 24.45 1.73
C GLN A 119 -1.26 24.12 1.55
N LEU A 120 -0.93 22.86 1.79
CA LEU A 120 0.40 22.30 1.65
C LEU A 120 0.44 21.34 0.47
N ALA A 121 1.52 21.36 -0.28
CA ALA A 121 1.93 20.32 -1.21
C ALA A 121 3.11 19.58 -0.60
N ALA A 122 2.94 18.28 -0.35
CA ALA A 122 3.98 17.42 0.19
C ALA A 122 4.42 16.41 -0.87
N HIS A 123 5.73 16.36 -1.13
CA HIS A 123 6.40 15.39 -1.97
C HIS A 123 7.24 14.47 -1.08
N TYR A 124 6.97 13.17 -1.13
CA TYR A 124 7.64 12.22 -0.25
C TYR A 124 7.70 10.83 -0.88
N THR A 125 8.68 10.04 -0.43
CA THR A 125 8.83 8.64 -0.81
C THR A 125 8.08 7.76 0.17
N CYS A 126 7.32 6.78 -0.33
CA CYS A 126 6.58 5.83 0.48
C CYS A 126 6.55 4.43 -0.16
N HIS A 127 6.14 3.43 0.62
CA HIS A 127 5.86 2.11 0.10
C HIS A 127 4.51 2.09 -0.63
N PRO A 128 4.43 1.55 -1.86
CA PRO A 128 3.17 1.50 -2.60
C PRO A 128 2.19 0.54 -1.92
N ALA A 129 0.95 1.00 -1.79
CA ALA A 129 -0.16 0.22 -1.28
C ALA A 129 -1.02 -0.32 -2.42
N TRP A 130 -1.41 -1.58 -2.28
CA TRP A 130 -2.14 -2.36 -3.26
C TRP A 130 -3.39 -2.91 -2.61
N ILE A 131 -4.52 -2.82 -3.30
CA ILE A 131 -5.77 -3.41 -2.89
C ILE A 131 -6.00 -4.64 -3.74
N VAL A 132 -6.29 -5.75 -3.09
CA VAL A 132 -6.56 -6.97 -3.81
C VAL A 132 -8.00 -6.90 -4.39
N THR A 133 -8.14 -7.10 -5.70
CA THR A 133 -9.35 -6.84 -6.49
C THR A 133 -9.98 -8.09 -7.08
N SER A 134 -9.23 -9.18 -7.22
CA SER A 134 -9.76 -10.47 -7.68
C SER A 134 -8.95 -11.64 -7.13
N TYR A 135 -9.67 -12.73 -6.83
CA TYR A 135 -9.15 -13.90 -6.12
C TYR A 135 -9.62 -15.16 -6.86
N PRO A 136 -9.02 -15.48 -8.01
CA PRO A 136 -9.50 -16.59 -8.84
C PRO A 136 -9.41 -17.97 -8.15
N HIS A 137 -8.70 -18.11 -7.03
CA HIS A 137 -8.35 -19.42 -6.46
C HIS A 137 -8.89 -19.74 -5.06
N VAL A 138 -9.57 -18.83 -4.37
CA VAL A 138 -10.11 -19.12 -3.00
C VAL A 138 -11.16 -20.24 -3.03
N ILE A 139 -11.88 -20.40 -4.14
CA ILE A 139 -12.94 -21.40 -4.29
C ILE A 139 -12.39 -22.83 -4.44
N ARG A 140 -11.16 -23.02 -4.96
CA ARG A 140 -10.63 -24.39 -5.17
C ARG A 140 -10.24 -25.10 -3.87
N ALA A 141 -9.91 -24.36 -2.81
CA ALA A 141 -9.52 -24.93 -1.52
C ALA A 141 -10.67 -24.99 -0.50
N SER A 142 -11.72 -24.18 -0.66
CA SER A 142 -12.81 -24.11 0.33
C SER A 142 -13.89 -25.19 0.16
N VAL A 143 -13.97 -25.86 -1.00
CA VAL A 143 -15.08 -26.76 -1.33
C VAL A 143 -14.95 -28.17 -0.73
N ASN A 144 -13.79 -28.58 -0.19
CA ASN A 144 -13.56 -29.98 0.22
C ASN A 144 -13.11 -30.23 1.66
N ASP A 145 -13.43 -29.35 2.62
CA ASP A 145 -13.29 -29.67 4.05
C ASP A 145 -14.51 -30.42 4.63
N ARG A 146 -15.23 -31.19 3.80
CA ARG A 146 -16.01 -32.32 4.31
C ARG A 146 -15.03 -33.40 4.73
N LYS A 147 -14.58 -33.36 5.99
CA LYS A 147 -13.78 -34.41 6.62
C LYS A 147 -14.34 -35.80 6.24
N PRO A 148 -13.63 -36.62 5.46
CA PRO A 148 -13.99 -38.02 5.37
C PRO A 148 -13.76 -38.64 6.75
N LYS A 149 -14.72 -39.43 7.24
CA LYS A 149 -14.65 -40.13 8.54
C LYS A 149 -13.47 -41.11 8.67
N LYS A 150 -12.68 -41.30 7.61
CA LYS A 150 -11.45 -42.09 7.56
C LYS A 150 -10.39 -41.34 6.75
N PRO A 151 -9.10 -41.46 7.07
CA PRO A 151 -8.02 -40.93 6.24
C PRO A 151 -8.00 -41.73 4.93
N VAL A 152 -8.81 -41.30 3.95
CA VAL A 152 -8.75 -41.83 2.60
C VAL A 152 -7.63 -41.07 1.92
N VAL A 153 -6.44 -41.69 1.87
CA VAL A 153 -5.44 -41.34 0.86
C VAL A 153 -6.16 -41.57 -0.47
N SER A 154 -6.52 -40.50 -1.17
CA SER A 154 -7.12 -40.67 -2.49
C SER A 154 -6.12 -41.44 -3.37
N PRO A 155 -6.56 -42.31 -4.30
CA PRO A 155 -5.64 -42.99 -5.23
C PRO A 155 -4.74 -42.04 -6.02
N ALA A 156 -5.10 -40.75 -6.10
CA ALA A 156 -4.37 -39.67 -6.75
C ALA A 156 -3.54 -38.78 -5.80
N GLY A 157 -3.47 -39.12 -4.50
CA GLY A 157 -2.80 -38.32 -3.47
C GLY A 157 -3.73 -37.31 -2.78
N ASN A 158 -3.29 -36.78 -1.63
CA ASN A 158 -4.01 -35.71 -0.94
C ASN A 158 -3.94 -34.41 -1.77
N PRO A 159 -4.99 -33.58 -1.77
CA PRO A 159 -4.95 -32.28 -2.45
C PRO A 159 -3.77 -31.45 -1.90
N GLN A 160 -2.86 -31.05 -2.79
CA GLN A 160 -1.73 -30.22 -2.42
C GLN A 160 -2.19 -28.77 -2.23
N ASN A 161 -1.69 -28.12 -1.19
CA ASN A 161 -1.87 -26.69 -0.99
C ASN A 161 -1.03 -25.93 -2.01
N LEU A 162 -1.70 -25.36 -3.02
CA LEU A 162 -1.05 -24.58 -4.05
C LEU A 162 -0.96 -23.10 -3.65
N PRO A 163 0.10 -22.38 -4.08
CA PRO A 163 0.19 -20.94 -3.88
C PRO A 163 -1.04 -20.20 -4.39
N ILE A 164 -1.44 -19.15 -3.68
CA ILE A 164 -2.62 -18.36 -4.03
C ILE A 164 -2.16 -17.20 -4.89
N ARG A 165 -2.70 -17.11 -6.11
CA ARG A 165 -2.55 -15.95 -6.99
C ARG A 165 -3.77 -15.06 -6.90
N ALA A 166 -3.56 -13.77 -6.70
CA ALA A 166 -4.60 -12.74 -6.68
C ALA A 166 -4.22 -11.57 -7.59
N ARG A 167 -5.22 -10.88 -8.12
CA ARG A 167 -5.03 -9.62 -8.85
C ARG A 167 -5.12 -8.48 -7.85
N VAL A 168 -4.16 -7.57 -7.90
CA VAL A 168 -4.12 -6.35 -7.10
C VAL A 168 -4.17 -5.12 -7.96
N GLN A 169 -4.67 -4.03 -7.40
CA GLN A 169 -4.67 -2.72 -8.02
C GLN A 169 -4.03 -1.71 -7.06
N LEU A 170 -3.31 -0.71 -7.58
CA LEU A 170 -2.79 0.38 -6.75
C LEU A 170 -3.92 1.16 -6.10
N GLU A 171 -3.75 1.43 -4.80
CA GLU A 171 -4.78 2.10 -3.99
C GLU A 171 -5.10 3.50 -4.54
N PHE A 172 -4.11 4.23 -5.06
CA PHE A 172 -4.30 5.61 -5.52
C PHE A 172 -5.16 5.73 -6.80
N GLU A 173 -5.26 4.68 -7.63
CA GLU A 173 -6.03 4.73 -8.88
C GLU A 173 -7.54 4.54 -8.70
N ARG A 174 -7.95 4.04 -7.54
CA ARG A 174 -9.37 3.75 -7.29
C ARG A 174 -10.18 5.02 -7.00
N GLU A 175 -9.51 6.10 -6.60
CA GLU A 175 -10.16 7.33 -6.14
C GLU A 175 -10.23 8.43 -7.21
N GLY A 176 -9.87 8.12 -8.45
CA GLY A 176 -10.00 9.00 -9.62
C GLY A 176 -11.34 8.85 -10.36
#